data_AF-A0A9P6Q076-F1
#
_entry.id   AF-A0A9P6Q076-F1
#
_cell.length_a   1.000
_cell.length_b   1.000
_cell.length_c   1.000
_cell.angle_alpha   90.00
_cell.angle_beta   90.00
_cell.angle_gamma   90.00
#
_symmetry.space_group_name_H-M   'P 1'
#
loop_
_entity.id
_entity.type
_entity.pdbx_description
1 polymer ?
#
loop_
_entity_poly.entity_id
_entity_poly.type
_entity_poly.pdbx_seq_one_letter_code
_entity_poly.pdbx_strand_id
1 'polypeptide(L)' 'MIGSHLFFEQVSSDLAAFATHAGRRTIDDADVECLMRRLRLTNGKVSLESLLHRYLPRELRDLVLYPKELRPPGQR' A
#
# COMPACT_ATOMS: atom_id res chain seq x y z
N MET A 1 13.35 12.94 -17.38
CA MET A 1 12.05 12.36 -17.00
C MET A 1 12.08 10.84 -17.20
N ILE A 2 12.99 10.13 -16.49
CA ILE A 2 13.21 8.67 -16.66
C ILE A 2 13.07 7.95 -15.30
N GLY A 3 13.40 8.63 -14.20
CA GLY A 3 13.36 8.04 -12.85
C GLY A 3 12.00 7.49 -12.42
N SER A 4 10.90 8.21 -12.71
CA SER A 4 9.56 7.73 -12.37
C SER A 4 9.17 6.47 -13.17
N HIS A 5 9.55 6.38 -14.44
CA HIS A 5 9.22 5.22 -15.28
C HIS A 5 9.91 3.95 -14.76
N LEU A 6 11.23 4.01 -14.55
CA LEU A 6 12.01 2.89 -14.00
C LEU A 6 11.52 2.50 -12.60
N PHE A 7 11.11 3.49 -11.79
CA PHE A 7 10.52 3.23 -10.49
C PHE A 7 9.25 2.39 -10.60
N PHE A 8 8.32 2.76 -11.49
CA PHE A 8 7.07 2.01 -11.67
C PHE A 8 7.30 0.62 -12.27
N GLU A 9 8.27 0.45 -13.18
CA GLU A 9 8.67 -0.87 -13.68
C GLU A 9 9.17 -1.78 -12.55
N GLN A 10 10.08 -1.28 -11.71
CA GLN A 10 10.59 -2.05 -10.59
C GLN A 10 9.51 -2.40 -9.57
N VAL A 11 8.67 -1.42 -9.20
CA VAL A 11 7.58 -1.61 -8.23
C VAL A 11 6.55 -2.62 -8.75
N SER A 12 6.17 -2.53 -10.02
CA SER A 12 5.20 -3.47 -10.61
C SER A 12 5.73 -4.90 -10.64
N SER A 13 7.01 -5.09 -10.98
CA SER A 13 7.69 -6.39 -10.92
C SER A 13 7.70 -6.97 -9.50
N ASP A 14 8.04 -6.15 -8.51
CA ASP A 14 8.09 -6.57 -7.12
C ASP A 14 6.70 -6.97 -6.57
N LEU A 15 5.67 -6.19 -6.88
CA LEU A 15 4.29 -6.51 -6.47
C LEU A 15 3.78 -7.80 -7.12
N ALA A 16 4.07 -8.01 -8.40
CA ALA A 16 3.71 -9.24 -9.10
C ALA A 16 4.40 -10.47 -8.47
N ALA A 17 5.67 -10.32 -8.06
CA ALA A 17 6.41 -11.38 -7.38
C ALA A 17 5.81 -11.70 -6.01
N PHE A 18 5.41 -10.70 -5.22
CA PHE A 18 4.76 -10.91 -3.91
C PHE A 18 3.41 -11.61 -4.03
N ALA A 19 2.55 -11.16 -4.95
CA ALA A 19 1.26 -11.79 -5.20
C ALA A 19 1.45 -13.26 -5.67
N THR A 20 2.38 -13.50 -6.61
CA THR A 20 2.69 -14.85 -7.11
C THR A 20 3.23 -15.75 -6.01
N HIS A 21 4.10 -15.23 -5.13
CA HIS A 21 4.64 -15.97 -3.99
C HIS A 21 3.53 -16.41 -3.02
N ALA A 22 2.48 -15.59 -2.87
CA ALA A 22 1.30 -15.90 -2.08
C ALA A 22 0.25 -16.76 -2.85
N GLY A 23 0.55 -17.20 -4.07
CA GLY A 23 -0.37 -17.98 -4.91
C GLY A 23 -1.54 -17.18 -5.49
N ARG A 24 -1.49 -15.84 -5.43
CA ARG A 24 -2.52 -14.94 -5.93
C ARG A 24 -2.16 -14.39 -7.31
N ARG A 25 -3.20 -14.01 -8.06
CA ARG A 25 -3.08 -13.30 -9.35
C ARG A 25 -3.43 -11.81 -9.25
N THR A 26 -3.91 -11.40 -8.08
CA THR A 26 -4.30 -10.03 -7.73
C THR A 26 -3.37 -9.52 -6.63
N ILE A 27 -3.06 -8.23 -6.68
CA ILE A 27 -2.28 -7.54 -5.65
C ILE A 27 -3.22 -7.17 -4.51
N ASP A 28 -2.83 -7.50 -3.28
CA ASP A 28 -3.54 -7.14 -2.05
C ASP A 28 -2.71 -6.18 -1.20
N ASP A 29 -3.31 -5.63 -0.15
CA ASP A 29 -2.67 -4.67 0.76
C ASP A 29 -1.37 -5.21 1.38
N ALA A 30 -1.32 -6.51 1.66
CA ALA A 30 -0.14 -7.18 2.20
C ALA A 30 1.09 -7.11 1.26
N ASP A 31 0.86 -7.10 -0.06
CA ASP A 31 1.94 -6.97 -1.04
C ASP A 31 2.53 -5.55 -1.03
N VAL A 32 1.66 -4.55 -0.87
CA VAL A 32 2.06 -3.14 -0.74
C VAL A 32 2.80 -2.92 0.57
N GLU A 33 2.36 -3.53 1.68
CA GLU A 33 3.10 -3.51 2.95
C GLU A 33 4.49 -4.14 2.82
N CYS A 34 4.60 -5.28 2.13
CA CYS A 34 5.88 -5.93 1.86
C CYS A 34 6.81 -5.03 1.03
N LEU A 35 6.27 -4.38 -0.01
CA LEU A 35 7.01 -3.41 -0.82
C LEU A 35 7.49 -2.23 0.02
N MET A 36 6.63 -1.64 0.85
CA MET A 36 6.98 -0.51 1.73
C MET A 36 8.12 -0.89 2.70
N ARG A 37 8.12 -2.12 3.20
CA ARG A 37 9.21 -2.65 4.04
C ARG A 37 10.50 -2.85 3.25
N ARG A 38 10.41 -3.38 2.02
CA ARG A 38 11.55 -3.55 1.11
C ARG A 38 12.20 -2.21 0.73
N LEU A 39 11.38 -1.17 0.51
CA LEU A 39 11.83 0.20 0.26
C LEU A 39 12.30 0.93 1.54
N ARG A 40 12.27 0.26 2.70
CA ARG A 40 12.67 0.79 4.02
C ARG A 40 11.85 1.99 4.48
N LEU A 41 10.64 2.14 3.98
CA LEU A 41 9.69 3.18 4.41
C LEU A 41 9.05 2.81 5.75
N THR A 42 8.79 1.52 5.98
CA THR A 42 8.28 0.99 7.24
C THR A 42 9.32 0.12 7.95
N ASN A 43 9.27 0.11 9.28
CA ASN A 43 10.09 -0.72 10.16
C ASN A 43 9.43 -0.81 11.55
N GLY A 44 10.07 -1.44 12.53
CA GLY A 44 9.51 -1.58 13.89
C GLY A 44 9.21 -0.27 14.62
N LYS A 45 9.72 0.88 14.14
CA LYS A 45 9.46 2.22 14.69
C LYS A 45 8.53 3.07 13.83
N VAL A 46 8.37 2.75 12.54
CA VAL A 46 7.56 3.53 11.58
C VAL A 46 6.50 2.61 10.98
N SER A 47 5.24 2.83 11.39
CA SER A 47 4.10 2.07 10.89
C SER A 47 3.61 2.63 9.54
N LEU A 48 2.91 1.79 8.76
CA LEU A 48 2.25 2.22 7.53
C LEU A 48 1.23 3.34 7.82
N GLU A 49 0.43 3.17 8.86
CA GLU A 49 -0.56 4.17 9.30
C GLU A 49 0.07 5.55 9.52
N SER A 50 1.25 5.61 10.17
CA SER A 50 1.98 6.86 10.39
C SER A 50 2.37 7.55 9.07
N LEU A 51 2.73 6.78 8.05
CA LEU A 51 3.03 7.30 6.70
C LEU A 51 1.76 7.79 6.01
N LEU A 52 0.65 7.05 6.10
CA LEU A 52 -0.63 7.46 5.52
C LEU A 52 -1.10 8.80 6.12
N HIS A 53 -1.00 8.97 7.44
CA HIS A 53 -1.33 10.24 8.10
C HIS A 53 -0.46 11.40 7.65
N ARG A 54 0.83 11.15 7.36
CA ARG A 54 1.79 12.18 7.00
C ARG A 54 1.72 12.61 5.53
N TYR A 55 1.45 11.67 4.63
CA TYR A 55 1.63 11.89 3.19
C TYR A 55 0.33 11.82 2.37
N LEU A 56 -0.78 11.30 2.93
CA LEU A 56 -2.06 11.27 2.23
C LEU A 56 -3.05 12.32 2.79
N PRO A 57 -3.80 12.98 1.90
CA PRO A 57 -5.03 13.68 2.26
C PRO A 57 -6.00 12.77 3.02
N ARG A 58 -6.85 13.38 3.85
CA ARG A 58 -7.77 12.66 4.73
C ARG A 58 -8.66 11.69 3.97
N GLU A 59 -9.17 12.10 2.82
CA GLU A 59 -10.10 11.32 2.00
C GLU A 59 -9.46 10.02 1.51
N LEU A 60 -8.20 10.08 1.06
CA LEU A 60 -7.46 8.92 0.57
C LEU A 60 -7.01 8.02 1.71
N ARG A 61 -6.58 8.59 2.84
CA ARG A 61 -6.23 7.82 4.03
C ARG A 61 -7.43 7.03 4.55
N ASP A 62 -8.59 7.67 4.64
CA ASP A 62 -9.81 7.03 5.12
C ASP A 62 -10.22 5.86 4.22
N LEU A 63 -9.94 5.90 2.91
CA LEU A 63 -10.20 4.75 2.02
C LEU A 63 -9.32 3.53 2.32
N VAL A 64 -8.08 3.75 2.78
CA VAL A 64 -7.15 2.67 3.14
C VAL A 64 -7.45 2.13 4.53
N LEU A 65 -7.68 3.01 5.52
CA LEU A 65 -7.93 2.61 6.91
C LEU A 65 -9.36 2.11 7.15
N TYR A 66 -10.33 2.68 6.43
CA TYR A 66 -11.76 2.40 6.56
C TYR A 66 -12.39 2.17 5.18
N PRO A 67 -12.07 1.04 4.52
CA PRO A 67 -12.67 0.70 3.23
C PRO A 67 -14.18 0.77 3.32
N LYS A 68 -14.85 1.28 2.28
CA LYS A 68 -16.31 1.53 2.29
C LYS A 68 -17.13 0.28 2.64
N GLU A 69 -16.60 -0.91 2.36
CA GLU A 69 -17.19 -2.21 2.67
C GLU A 69 -17.23 -2.52 4.18
N LEU A 70 -16.38 -1.86 4.98
CA LEU A 70 -16.28 -2.00 6.44
C LEU A 70 -16.96 -0.84 7.20
N ARG A 71 -17.61 0.10 6.50
CA ARG A 71 -18.33 1.21 7.15
C ARG A 71 -19.60 0.67 7.82
N PRO A 72 -19.79 0.80 9.14
CA PRO A 72 -21.01 0.35 9.78
C PRO A 72 -22.22 1.12 9.21
N PRO A 73 -23.36 0.45 8.98
CA PRO A 73 -24.56 1.12 8.49
C PRO A 73 -25.02 2.14 9.52
N GLY A 74 -24.86 3.44 9.22
CA GLY A 74 -25.32 4.52 10.12
C GLY A 74 -24.55 5.84 10.06
N GLN A 75 -23.37 5.89 9.42
CA GLN A 75 -22.65 7.15 9.19
C GLN A 75 -22.93 7.66 7.78
N ARG A 76 -24.01 8.44 7.63
CA ARG A 76 -24.25 9.33 6.48
C ARG A 76 -23.99 10.77 6.90
#